data_AF-A0A947MWW0-F1
#
_entry.id   AF-A0A947MWW0-F1
#
_cell.length_a   1.000
_cell.length_b   1.000
_cell.length_c   1.000
_cell.angle_alpha   90.00
_cell.angle_beta   90.00
_cell.angle_gamma   90.00
#
_symmetry.space_group_name_H-M   'P 1'
#
loop_
_entity.id
_entity.type
_entity.pdbx_description
1 polymer ?
#
loop_
_entity_poly.entity_id
_entity_poly.type
_entity_poly.pdbx_seq_one_letter_code
_entity_poly.pdbx_strand_id
1 'polypeptide(L)'
;MNAKEHQQRAEHFKRRVHWWARKLNVEPTQVRVQKMTRKWASCSTKGWVSFSEDLLFQSREFQKYVIVHELLHFHVPNHGKLWKSLMRTYVGYHKKIEPRNLSLNSKICPTP
;
A
#
# COMPACT_ATOMS: atom_id res chain seq x y z
N MET A 1 8.01 20.89 -3.71
CA MET A 1 7.41 20.55 -2.40
C MET A 1 8.47 20.76 -1.33
N ASN A 2 8.14 21.47 -0.25
CA ASN A 2 9.09 21.66 0.86
C ASN A 2 9.12 20.42 1.78
N ALA A 3 10.18 20.27 2.57
CA ALA A 3 10.36 19.11 3.45
C ALA A 3 9.21 18.95 4.49
N LYS A 4 8.63 20.06 4.94
CA LYS A 4 7.53 20.08 5.93
C LYS A 4 6.23 19.53 5.35
N GLU A 5 5.88 19.90 4.14
CA GLU A 5 4.70 19.41 3.41
C GLU A 5 4.84 17.91 3.12
N HIS A 6 6.03 17.47 2.71
CA HIS A 6 6.31 16.04 2.52
C HIS A 6 6.10 15.25 3.81
N GLN A 7 6.66 15.72 4.92
CA GLN A 7 6.51 15.09 6.23
C GLN A 7 5.03 15.00 6.65
N GLN A 8 4.26 16.07 6.46
CA GLN A 8 2.82 16.09 6.77
C GLN A 8 2.03 15.08 5.92
N ARG A 9 2.34 14.97 4.62
CA ARG A 9 1.72 13.97 3.72
C ARG A 9 2.07 12.55 4.15
N ALA A 10 3.33 12.29 4.47
CA ALA A 10 3.80 10.99 4.94
C ALA A 10 3.10 10.58 6.24
N GLU A 11 2.99 11.49 7.21
CA GLU A 11 2.30 11.22 8.47
C GLU A 11 0.79 10.99 8.27
N HIS A 12 0.14 11.76 7.41
CA HIS A 12 -1.26 11.52 7.06
C HIS A 12 -1.45 10.16 6.38
N PHE A 13 -0.56 9.78 5.46
CA PHE A 13 -0.58 8.49 4.82
C PHE A 13 -0.38 7.35 5.84
N LYS A 14 0.61 7.46 6.74
CA LYS A 14 0.82 6.48 7.83
C LYS A 14 -0.41 6.33 8.71
N ARG A 15 -1.11 7.41 9.08
CA ARG A 15 -2.38 7.32 9.83
C ARG A 15 -3.42 6.48 9.11
N ARG A 16 -3.53 6.62 7.78
CA ARG A 16 -4.42 5.78 6.96
C ARG A 16 -3.99 4.32 6.94
N VAL A 17 -2.69 4.03 6.88
CA VAL A 17 -2.18 2.66 6.97
C VAL A 17 -2.61 2.03 8.29
N HIS A 18 -2.40 2.71 9.42
CA HIS A 18 -2.80 2.19 10.74
C HIS A 18 -4.31 2.06 10.90
N TRP A 19 -5.10 2.94 10.28
CA TRP A 19 -6.56 2.78 10.25
C TRP A 19 -6.97 1.50 9.51
N TRP A 20 -6.38 1.23 8.34
CA TRP A 20 -6.63 -0.01 7.60
C TRP A 20 -6.10 -1.24 8.33
N ALA A 21 -4.95 -1.14 8.99
CA ALA A 21 -4.39 -2.22 9.78
C ALA A 21 -5.37 -2.66 10.88
N ARG A 22 -5.93 -1.70 11.64
CA ARG A 22 -6.99 -1.97 12.62
C ARG A 22 -8.24 -2.57 11.97
N LYS A 23 -8.69 -2.01 10.84
CA LYS A 23 -9.87 -2.53 10.13
C LYS A 23 -9.69 -3.98 9.64
N LEU A 24 -8.47 -4.35 9.27
CA LEU A 24 -8.11 -5.69 8.83
C LEU A 24 -7.67 -6.60 9.97
N ASN A 25 -7.63 -6.11 11.21
CA ASN A 25 -7.11 -6.83 12.37
C ASN A 25 -5.68 -7.35 12.18
N VAL A 26 -4.79 -6.49 11.67
CA VAL A 26 -3.34 -6.76 11.55
C VAL A 26 -2.53 -5.71 12.29
N GLU A 27 -1.33 -6.10 12.73
CA GLU A 27 -0.41 -5.22 13.44
C GLU A 27 0.98 -5.25 12.77
N PRO A 28 1.24 -4.32 11.83
CA PRO A 28 2.56 -4.17 11.25
C PRO A 28 3.58 -3.75 12.31
N THR A 29 4.68 -4.48 12.43
CA THR A 29 5.81 -4.12 13.30
C THR A 29 6.38 -2.74 12.95
N GLN A 30 6.32 -2.36 11.67
CA GLN A 30 6.76 -1.03 11.24
C GLN A 30 6.11 -0.58 9.94
N VAL A 31 5.72 0.70 9.88
CA VAL A 31 5.24 1.37 8.65
C VAL A 31 6.27 2.38 8.18
N ARG A 32 6.81 2.19 6.97
CA ARG A 32 7.84 3.06 6.37
C ARG A 32 7.31 3.75 5.12
N VAL A 33 7.70 5.01 4.95
CA VAL A 33 7.54 5.77 3.71
C VAL A 33 8.94 6.20 3.30
N GLN A 34 9.40 5.76 2.13
CA GLN A 34 10.78 5.94 1.68
C GLN A 34 10.85 5.97 0.16
N LYS A 35 11.96 6.44 -0.40
CA LYS A 35 12.23 6.32 -1.83
C LYS A 35 12.30 4.85 -2.25
N MET A 36 11.49 4.47 -3.22
CA MET A 36 11.48 3.14 -3.83
C MET A 36 11.43 3.30 -5.34
N THR A 37 12.25 2.55 -6.09
CA THR A 37 12.39 2.73 -7.55
C THR A 37 11.73 1.64 -8.39
N ARG A 38 11.34 0.52 -7.78
CA ARG A 38 10.85 -0.67 -8.49
C ARG A 38 9.42 -1.10 -8.15
N LYS A 39 8.89 -0.63 -7.03
CA LYS A 39 7.59 -1.08 -6.50
C LYS A 39 6.95 0.01 -5.66
N TRP A 40 5.62 0.02 -5.66
CA TRP A 40 4.82 0.97 -4.88
C TRP A 40 4.86 0.68 -3.37
N ALA A 41 5.00 -0.59 -2.99
CA ALA A 41 5.12 -1.00 -1.61
C ALA A 41 5.74 -2.40 -1.48
N SER A 42 5.95 -2.86 -0.25
CA SER A 42 6.24 -4.26 0.07
C SER A 42 6.06 -4.58 1.55
N CYS A 43 5.63 -5.81 1.82
CA CYS A 43 5.65 -6.44 3.13
C CYS A 43 6.86 -7.37 3.30
N SER A 44 7.53 -7.32 4.44
CA SER A 44 8.58 -8.28 4.83
C SER A 44 8.03 -9.37 5.73
N THR A 45 8.73 -10.49 5.83
CA THR A 45 8.41 -11.57 6.80
C THR A 45 8.56 -11.13 8.25
N LYS A 46 9.24 -10.01 8.52
CA LYS A 46 9.39 -9.41 9.86
C LYS A 46 8.22 -8.47 10.24
N GLY A 47 7.19 -8.39 9.39
CA GLY A 47 6.03 -7.52 9.61
C GLY A 47 6.29 -6.05 9.24
N TRP A 48 7.34 -5.74 8.49
CA TRP A 48 7.57 -4.37 8.00
C TRP A 48 6.80 -4.12 6.72
N VAL A 49 6.03 -3.04 6.68
CA VAL A 49 5.35 -2.57 5.48
C VAL A 49 5.98 -1.27 5.02
N SER A 50 6.56 -1.28 3.83
CA SER A 50 7.24 -0.13 3.24
C SER A 50 6.47 0.37 2.03
N PHE A 51 6.30 1.68 1.92
CA PHE A 51 5.60 2.35 0.84
C PHE A 51 6.50 3.37 0.15
N SER A 52 6.36 3.52 -1.17
CA SER A 52 7.08 4.54 -1.94
C SER A 52 6.59 5.94 -1.57
N GLU A 53 7.50 6.91 -1.47
CA GLU A 53 7.17 8.33 -1.35
C GLU A 53 6.29 8.83 -2.52
N ASP A 54 6.46 8.27 -3.72
CA ASP A 54 5.63 8.58 -4.89
C ASP A 54 4.15 8.28 -4.64
N LEU A 55 3.86 7.31 -3.75
CA LEU A 55 2.50 6.90 -3.41
C LEU A 55 1.73 8.04 -2.74
N LEU A 56 2.42 8.96 -2.06
CA LEU A 56 1.83 10.12 -1.38
C LEU A 56 1.10 11.07 -2.34
N PHE A 57 1.45 11.04 -3.63
CA PHE A 57 0.87 11.88 -4.68
C PHE A 57 -0.19 11.18 -5.53
N GLN A 58 -0.40 9.88 -5.30
CA GLN A 58 -1.40 9.11 -6.01
C GLN A 58 -2.81 9.39 -5.50
N SER A 59 -3.81 8.95 -6.27
CA SER A 59 -5.22 9.07 -5.85
C SER A 59 -5.46 8.33 -4.54
N ARG A 60 -6.46 8.79 -3.75
CA ARG A 60 -6.81 8.12 -2.48
C ARG A 60 -7.21 6.66 -2.69
N GLU A 61 -7.83 6.35 -3.84
CA GLU A 61 -8.22 5.01 -4.25
C GLU A 61 -7.02 4.12 -4.57
N PHE A 62 -6.02 4.64 -5.29
CA PHE A 62 -4.79 3.90 -5.56
C PHE A 62 -3.99 3.66 -4.26
N GLN A 63 -3.89 4.68 -3.40
CA GLN A 63 -3.31 4.54 -2.07
C GLN A 63 -4.05 3.46 -1.25
N LYS A 64 -5.39 3.48 -1.26
CA LYS A 64 -6.23 2.48 -0.57
C LYS A 64 -5.90 1.07 -1.07
N TYR A 65 -5.85 0.89 -2.40
CA TYR A 65 -5.51 -0.39 -3.01
C TYR A 65 -4.14 -0.90 -2.54
N VAL A 66 -3.09 -0.08 -2.61
CA VAL A 66 -1.73 -0.49 -2.24
C VAL A 66 -1.63 -0.78 -0.74
N ILE A 67 -2.28 0.03 0.11
CA ILE A 67 -2.31 -0.21 1.57
C ILE A 67 -2.96 -1.57 1.87
N VAL A 68 -4.16 -1.82 1.34
CA VAL A 68 -4.88 -3.07 1.61
C VAL A 68 -4.13 -4.26 1.03
N HIS A 69 -3.53 -4.14 -0.15
CA HIS A 69 -2.72 -5.18 -0.77
C HIS A 69 -1.63 -5.68 0.19
N GLU A 70 -0.82 -4.78 0.72
CA GLU A 70 0.30 -5.16 1.58
C GLU A 70 -0.15 -5.67 2.95
N LEU A 71 -1.23 -5.11 3.50
CA LEU A 71 -1.75 -5.54 4.80
C LEU A 71 -2.42 -6.92 4.72
N LEU A 72 -2.98 -7.30 3.58
CA LEU A 72 -3.55 -8.65 3.40
C LEU A 72 -2.47 -9.74 3.40
N HIS A 73 -1.20 -9.42 3.10
CA HIS A 73 -0.10 -10.39 3.17
C HIS A 73 0.15 -10.95 4.58
N PHE A 74 -0.32 -10.26 5.63
CA PHE A 74 -0.28 -10.78 7.00
C PHE A 74 -1.20 -11.98 7.22
N HIS A 75 -2.29 -12.08 6.46
CA HIS A 75 -3.25 -13.18 6.54
C HIS A 75 -3.05 -14.20 5.44
N VAL A 76 -2.82 -13.73 4.21
CA VAL A 76 -2.78 -14.56 3.01
C VAL A 76 -1.61 -14.09 2.16
N PRO A 77 -0.43 -14.73 2.27
CA PRO A 77 0.81 -14.27 1.62
C PRO A 77 0.79 -14.42 0.09
N ASN A 78 -0.12 -15.25 -0.43
CA ASN A 78 -0.21 -15.58 -1.86
C ASN A 78 -1.48 -14.96 -2.48
N HIS A 79 -1.40 -14.47 -3.72
CA HIS A 79 -2.51 -13.83 -4.45
C HIS A 79 -3.57 -14.80 -5.01
N GLY A 80 -3.85 -15.87 -4.29
CA GLY A 80 -4.83 -16.90 -4.66
C GLY A 80 -6.29 -16.43 -4.59
N LYS A 81 -7.24 -17.37 -4.73
CA LYS A 81 -8.68 -17.08 -4.74
C LYS A 81 -9.15 -16.31 -3.49
N LEU A 82 -8.67 -16.71 -2.31
CA LEU A 82 -9.00 -16.06 -1.03
C LEU A 82 -8.52 -14.61 -1.00
N TRP A 83 -7.25 -14.36 -1.35
CA TRP A 83 -6.70 -13.01 -1.42
C TRP A 83 -7.48 -12.12 -2.38
N LYS A 84 -7.82 -12.63 -3.57
CA LYS A 84 -8.64 -11.92 -4.56
C LYS A 84 -10.06 -11.64 -4.05
N SER A 85 -10.64 -12.52 -3.24
CA SER A 85 -11.93 -12.30 -2.59
C SER A 85 -11.83 -11.17 -1.57
N LEU A 86 -10.86 -11.22 -0.67
CA LEU A 86 -10.64 -10.19 0.36
C LEU A 86 -10.36 -8.81 -0.26
N MET A 87 -9.50 -8.73 -1.29
CA MET A 87 -9.27 -7.48 -2.01
C MET A 87 -10.56 -6.89 -2.59
N ARG A 88 -11.41 -7.72 -3.20
CA ARG A 88 -12.70 -7.26 -3.74
C ARG A 88 -13.63 -6.77 -2.64
N THR A 89 -13.67 -7.45 -1.50
CA THR A 89 -14.48 -7.04 -0.35
C THR A 89 -14.06 -5.67 0.21
N TYR A 90 -12.75 -5.43 0.36
CA TYR A 90 -12.25 -4.22 1.01
C TYR A 90 -12.06 -3.03 0.07
N VAL A 91 -11.66 -3.30 -1.18
CA VAL A 91 -11.37 -2.25 -2.16
C VAL A 91 -12.54 -2.00 -3.11
N GLY A 92 -13.40 -3.01 -3.34
CA GLY A 92 -14.51 -2.95 -4.28
C GLY A 92 -14.11 -3.30 -5.72
N TYR A 93 -15.10 -3.38 -6.61
CA TYR A 93 -14.88 -3.46 -8.06
C TYR A 93 -14.74 -2.06 -8.63
N HIS A 94 -13.51 -1.64 -8.91
CA HIS A 94 -13.25 -0.42 -9.68
C HIS A 94 -12.73 -0.81 -11.06
N LYS A 95 -13.37 -0.28 -12.11
CA LYS A 95 -13.03 -0.61 -13.51
C LYS A 95 -11.57 -0.32 -13.87
N LYS A 96 -10.91 0.65 -13.19
CA LYS A 96 -9.46 0.92 -13.28
C LYS A 96 -8.95 1.54 -11.98
N ILE A 97 -8.01 0.89 -11.31
CA ILE A 97 -7.22 1.47 -10.20
C ILE A 97 -5.78 1.59 -10.72
N GLU A 98 -5.49 2.75 -11.30
CA GLU A 98 -4.19 3.00 -11.94
C GLU A 98 -3.50 4.19 -11.28
N PRO A 99 -2.15 4.18 -11.22
CA PRO A 99 -1.42 5.35 -10.77
C PRO A 99 -1.60 6.48 -11.78
N ARG A 100 -1.71 7.72 -11.29
CA ARG A 100 -1.86 8.93 -12.12
C ARG A 100 -0.65 9.14 -13.04
N ASN A 101 0.54 8.73 -12.60
CA ASN A 101 1.80 8.81 -13.34
C ASN A 101 2.57 7.48 -13.19
N LEU A 102 3.13 6.94 -14.29
CA LEU A 102 3.93 5.71 -14.33
C LEU A 102 5.40 5.96 -13.92
N SER A 103 5.64 6.65 -12.79
CA SER A 103 7.02 6.93 -12.32
C SER A 103 7.79 5.66 -11.93
N LEU A 104 7.07 4.59 -11.62
CA LEU A 104 7.62 3.28 -11.28
C LEU A 104 7.31 2.29 -12.39
N ASN A 105 8.34 1.58 -12.87
CA ASN A 105 8.15 0.40 -13.73
C ASN A 105 7.23 -0.57 -13.00
N SER A 106 6.04 -0.73 -13.57
CA SER A 106 4.78 -0.96 -12.88
C SER A 106 4.61 -2.38 -12.37
N LYS A 107 4.98 -2.64 -11.11
CA LYS A 107 4.43 -3.75 -10.32
C LYS A 107 4.21 -3.32 -8.87
N ILE A 108 2.97 -3.37 -8.40
CA ILE A 108 2.65 -3.36 -6.96
C ILE A 108 3.11 -4.72 -6.47
N CYS A 109 4.38 -4.79 -6.05
CA CYS A 109 5.17 -6.01 -5.92
C CYS A 109 5.14 -6.91 -7.18
N PRO A 110 6.26 -7.09 -7.91
CA PRO A 110 6.46 -8.33 -8.64
C PRO A 110 6.53 -9.44 -7.59
N THR A 111 5.43 -10.13 -7.33
CA THR A 111 5.54 -11.51 -6.86
C THR A 111 5.55 -12.41 -8.10
N PRO A 112 6.37 -13.47 -8.09
CA PRO A 112 6.71 -14.28 -9.26
C PRO A 112 5.49 -14.82 -10.02
#